data_AF-A0A378B9V6-F1
#
_entry.id   AF-A0A378B9V6-F1
#
_cell.length_a   1.000
_cell.length_b   1.000
_cell.length_c   1.000
_cell.angle_alpha   90.00
_cell.angle_beta   90.00
_cell.angle_gamma   90.00
#
_symmetry.space_group_name_H-M   'P 1'
#
loop_
_entity.id
_entity.type
_entity.pdbx_description
1 polymer ?
#
loop_
_entity_poly.entity_id
_entity_poly.type
_entity_poly.pdbx_seq_one_letter_code
_entity_poly.pdbx_strand_id
1 'polypeptide(L)'
;MFRIDPRPYQAMLDDAKARLTTLDAQIMLTQRTIKAQEYNAQSVAAAVERARALVKQTTSTRIRLEPLVPQGFASQEDLDQARTAEKAARAELEATLLQAKQASAAVTGVDAMVAQRAGVLAQIALAELHLEFTEVRAPFNGVVVALKTTVGQYASALKPVFTLLDDDRWYVIANSAKPT
;
A
#
# COMPACT_ATOMS: atom_id res chain seq x y z
N MET A 1 2.20 25.97 -33.45
CA MET A 1 1.72 25.36 -32.18
C MET A 1 0.21 25.19 -32.29
N PHE A 2 -0.32 24.02 -32.02
CA PHE A 2 -1.77 23.82 -31.92
C PHE A 2 -2.09 23.07 -30.62
N ARG A 3 -3.29 23.29 -30.09
CA ARG A 3 -3.73 22.72 -28.82
C ARG A 3 -5.06 21.99 -29.02
N ILE A 4 -5.11 20.75 -28.57
CA ILE A 4 -6.35 19.96 -28.46
C ILE A 4 -7.05 20.40 -27.16
N ASP A 5 -8.39 20.40 -27.13
CA ASP A 5 -9.15 20.77 -25.93
C ASP A 5 -8.67 19.94 -24.71
N PRO A 6 -8.06 20.58 -23.70
CA PRO A 6 -7.45 19.86 -22.59
C PRO A 6 -8.47 19.46 -21.52
N ARG A 7 -9.71 19.97 -21.58
CA ARG A 7 -10.70 19.80 -20.51
C ARG A 7 -11.00 18.32 -20.20
N PRO A 8 -11.18 17.41 -21.19
CA PRO A 8 -11.39 15.99 -20.89
C PRO A 8 -10.17 15.34 -20.22
N TYR A 9 -8.95 15.72 -20.62
CA TYR A 9 -7.71 15.18 -20.07
C TYR A 9 -7.42 15.71 -18.67
N GLN A 10 -7.72 16.99 -18.40
CA GLN A 10 -7.70 17.56 -17.06
C GLN A 10 -8.70 16.88 -16.14
N ALA A 11 -9.93 16.64 -16.60
CA ALA A 11 -10.93 15.92 -15.83
C ALA A 11 -10.50 14.48 -15.50
N MET A 12 -9.84 13.78 -16.44
CA MET A 12 -9.26 12.45 -16.19
C MET A 12 -8.13 12.49 -15.15
N LEU A 13 -7.26 13.51 -15.21
CA LEU A 13 -6.20 13.71 -14.23
C LEU A 13 -6.77 13.99 -12.83
N ASP A 14 -7.79 14.84 -12.74
CA ASP A 14 -8.46 15.21 -11.50
C ASP A 14 -9.18 13.99 -10.89
N ASP A 15 -9.85 13.16 -11.69
CA ASP A 15 -10.45 11.90 -11.25
C ASP A 15 -9.39 10.95 -10.67
N ALA A 16 -8.26 10.76 -11.37
CA ALA A 16 -7.17 9.91 -10.89
C ALA A 16 -6.56 10.41 -9.57
N LYS A 17 -6.38 11.74 -9.42
CA LYS A 17 -5.91 12.38 -8.18
C LYS A 17 -6.92 12.25 -7.03
N ALA A 18 -8.22 12.36 -7.32
CA ALA A 18 -9.26 12.16 -6.31
C ALA A 18 -9.29 10.70 -5.81
N ARG A 19 -9.11 9.73 -6.72
CA ARG A 19 -8.97 8.31 -6.36
C ARG A 19 -7.74 8.05 -5.48
N LEU A 20 -6.60 8.67 -5.80
CA LEU A 20 -5.40 8.58 -4.96
C LEU A 20 -5.66 9.11 -3.55
N THR A 21 -6.28 10.29 -3.44
CA THR A 21 -6.61 10.92 -2.15
C THR A 21 -7.52 10.01 -1.30
N THR A 22 -8.52 9.41 -1.93
CA THR A 22 -9.44 8.47 -1.27
C THR A 22 -8.70 7.22 -0.78
N LEU A 23 -7.82 6.65 -1.62
CA LEU A 23 -7.02 5.48 -1.27
C LEU A 23 -6.01 5.78 -0.15
N ASP A 24 -5.34 6.93 -0.19
CA ASP A 24 -4.41 7.37 0.85
C ASP A 24 -5.13 7.54 2.20
N ALA A 25 -6.36 8.09 2.20
CA ALA A 25 -7.18 8.17 3.40
C ALA A 25 -7.56 6.79 3.94
N GLN A 26 -7.88 5.82 3.07
CA GLN A 26 -8.15 4.44 3.46
C GLN A 26 -6.91 3.75 4.04
N ILE A 27 -5.74 3.89 3.39
CA ILE A 27 -4.47 3.35 3.90
C ILE A 27 -4.19 3.89 5.30
N MET A 28 -4.35 5.20 5.49
CA MET A 28 -4.12 5.84 6.77
C MET A 28 -5.10 5.36 7.86
N LEU A 29 -6.38 5.16 7.54
CA LEU A 29 -7.34 4.56 8.46
C LEU A 29 -6.93 3.14 8.85
N THR A 30 -6.61 2.29 7.87
CA THR A 30 -6.19 0.90 8.09
C THR A 30 -4.91 0.84 8.93
N GLN A 31 -3.93 1.71 8.68
CA GLN A 31 -2.71 1.82 9.49
C GLN A 31 -3.01 2.17 10.95
N ARG A 32 -3.95 3.07 11.23
CA ARG A 32 -4.37 3.36 12.62
C ARG A 32 -4.96 2.13 13.29
N THR A 33 -5.80 1.39 12.56
CA THR A 33 -6.40 0.14 13.06
C THR A 33 -5.32 -0.91 13.35
N ILE A 34 -4.36 -1.11 12.44
CA ILE A 34 -3.23 -2.02 12.63
C ILE A 34 -2.43 -1.63 13.87
N LYS A 35 -2.10 -0.35 14.02
CA LYS A 35 -1.36 0.15 15.19
C LYS A 35 -2.12 -0.10 16.50
N ALA A 36 -3.44 0.06 16.51
CA ALA A 36 -4.27 -0.30 17.66
C ALA A 36 -4.27 -1.81 17.95
N GLN A 37 -4.29 -2.65 16.91
CA GLN A 37 -4.16 -4.10 17.04
C GLN A 37 -2.78 -4.51 17.56
N GLU A 38 -1.71 -3.86 17.12
CA GLU A 38 -0.35 -4.06 17.63
C GLU A 38 -0.25 -3.73 19.13
N TYR A 39 -0.82 -2.60 19.56
CA TYR A 39 -0.87 -2.26 20.99
C TYR A 39 -1.65 -3.30 21.80
N ASN A 40 -2.75 -3.82 21.26
CA ASN A 40 -3.48 -4.91 21.90
C ASN A 40 -2.62 -6.18 21.98
N ALA A 41 -1.96 -6.57 20.88
CA ALA A 41 -1.07 -7.72 20.87
C ALA A 41 0.08 -7.59 21.87
N GLN A 42 0.67 -6.39 22.00
CA GLN A 42 1.69 -6.10 23.04
C GLN A 42 1.12 -6.22 24.46
N SER A 43 -0.09 -5.70 24.70
CA SER A 43 -0.76 -5.83 25.99
C SER A 43 -1.01 -7.28 26.37
N VAL A 44 -1.48 -8.10 25.42
CA VAL A 44 -1.71 -9.54 25.66
C VAL A 44 -0.39 -10.28 25.83
N ALA A 45 0.67 -9.92 25.09
CA ALA A 45 2.00 -10.48 25.32
C ALA A 45 2.52 -10.20 26.74
N ALA A 46 2.30 -8.99 27.27
CA ALA A 46 2.62 -8.68 28.67
C ALA A 46 1.77 -9.53 29.66
N ALA A 47 0.51 -9.81 29.34
CA ALA A 47 -0.33 -10.71 30.14
C ALA A 47 0.20 -12.16 30.12
N VAL A 48 0.70 -12.65 28.97
CA VAL A 48 1.37 -13.96 28.88
C VAL A 48 2.58 -14.02 29.82
N GLU A 49 3.43 -12.99 29.84
CA GLU A 49 4.59 -12.96 30.72
C GLU A 49 4.19 -12.96 32.20
N ARG A 50 3.11 -12.25 32.56
CA ARG A 50 2.53 -12.31 33.90
C ARG A 50 2.04 -13.71 34.27
N ALA A 51 1.31 -14.38 33.36
CA ALA A 51 0.82 -15.73 33.57
C ALA A 51 1.97 -16.76 33.68
N ARG A 52 3.04 -16.60 32.88
CA ARG A 52 4.26 -17.40 32.99
C ARG A 52 4.93 -17.24 34.35
N ALA A 53 5.04 -16.00 34.83
CA ALA A 53 5.61 -15.72 36.14
C ALA A 53 4.77 -16.37 37.27
N LEU A 54 3.44 -16.32 37.16
CA LEU A 54 2.54 -16.99 38.11
C LEU A 54 2.74 -18.51 38.11
N VAL A 55 2.77 -19.15 36.94
CA VAL A 55 3.05 -20.59 36.83
C VAL A 55 4.39 -20.93 37.46
N LYS A 56 5.43 -20.13 37.22
CA LYS A 56 6.75 -20.34 37.82
C LYS A 56 6.68 -20.25 39.35
N GLN A 57 6.00 -19.24 39.89
CA GLN A 57 5.82 -19.07 41.33
C GLN A 57 5.08 -20.25 41.96
N THR A 58 3.94 -20.65 41.42
CA THR A 58 3.13 -21.76 41.95
C THR A 58 3.88 -23.09 41.84
N THR A 59 4.63 -23.29 40.75
CA THR A 59 5.48 -24.48 40.56
C THR A 59 6.59 -24.54 41.61
N SER A 60 7.30 -23.43 41.85
CA SER A 60 8.32 -23.36 42.89
C SER A 60 7.76 -23.63 44.29
N THR A 61 6.56 -23.10 44.60
CA THR A 61 5.88 -23.37 45.87
C THR A 61 5.55 -24.85 46.03
N ARG A 62 4.98 -25.49 45.00
CA ARG A 62 4.69 -26.94 45.02
C ARG A 62 5.97 -27.75 45.24
N ILE A 63 7.02 -27.49 44.45
CA ILE A 63 8.31 -28.20 44.54
C ILE A 63 8.94 -28.07 45.93
N ARG A 64 8.78 -26.91 46.59
CA ARG A 64 9.29 -26.69 47.95
C ARG A 64 8.46 -27.44 49.00
N LEU A 65 7.15 -27.54 48.83
CA LEU A 65 6.26 -28.23 49.79
C LEU A 65 6.34 -29.75 49.68
N GLU A 66 6.54 -30.28 48.46
CA GLU A 66 6.56 -31.72 48.18
C GLU A 66 7.53 -32.54 49.08
N PRO A 67 8.79 -32.10 49.34
CA PRO A 67 9.67 -32.80 50.28
C PRO A 67 9.38 -32.49 51.77
N LEU A 68 8.62 -31.45 52.10
CA LEU A 68 8.34 -31.04 53.49
C LEU A 68 7.18 -31.83 54.11
N VAL A 69 6.24 -32.31 53.30
CA VAL A 69 5.09 -33.12 53.78
C VAL A 69 5.53 -34.45 54.40
N PRO A 70 6.39 -35.28 53.78
CA PRO A 70 6.88 -36.52 54.40
C PRO A 70 7.72 -36.27 55.67
N GLN A 71 8.34 -35.10 55.78
CA GLN A 71 9.13 -34.69 56.95
C GLN A 71 8.26 -34.15 58.09
N GLY A 72 6.94 -34.01 57.88
CA GLY A 72 6.00 -33.46 58.87
C GLY A 72 6.06 -31.94 59.04
N PHE A 73 6.81 -31.22 58.20
CA PHE A 73 6.94 -29.76 58.25
C PHE A 73 5.84 -29.01 57.46
N ALA A 74 5.00 -29.71 56.71
CA ALA A 74 3.85 -29.17 55.99
C ALA A 74 2.70 -30.19 55.95
N SER A 75 1.46 -29.72 55.80
CA SER A 75 0.29 -30.60 55.71
C SER A 75 0.09 -31.15 54.30
N GLN A 76 -0.61 -32.28 54.18
CA GLN A 76 -1.06 -32.81 52.88
C GLN A 76 -1.98 -31.80 52.16
N GLU A 77 -2.82 -31.10 52.92
CA GLU A 77 -3.73 -30.07 52.40
C GLU A 77 -2.95 -28.92 51.72
N ASP A 78 -1.87 -28.44 52.32
CA ASP A 78 -1.04 -27.38 51.74
C ASP A 78 -0.44 -27.79 50.38
N LEU A 79 0.00 -29.05 50.26
CA LEU A 79 0.55 -29.58 49.01
C LEU A 79 -0.53 -29.72 47.92
N ASP A 80 -1.73 -30.17 48.30
CA ASP A 80 -2.85 -30.30 47.37
C ASP A 80 -3.40 -28.93 46.92
N GLN A 81 -3.42 -27.94 47.82
CA GLN A 81 -3.72 -26.55 47.47
C GLN A 81 -2.66 -26.00 46.49
N ALA A 82 -1.37 -26.24 46.74
CA ALA A 82 -0.29 -25.80 45.84
C ALA A 82 -0.36 -26.48 44.46
N ARG A 83 -0.70 -27.77 44.40
CA ARG A 83 -0.95 -28.51 43.15
C ARG A 83 -2.11 -27.92 42.36
N THR A 84 -3.22 -27.64 43.05
CA THR A 84 -4.41 -27.06 42.44
C THR A 84 -4.13 -25.65 41.91
N ALA A 85 -3.40 -24.83 42.68
CA ALA A 85 -2.96 -23.51 42.26
C ALA A 85 -2.05 -23.55 41.02
N GLU A 86 -1.09 -24.49 40.97
CA GLU A 86 -0.25 -24.66 39.77
C GLU A 86 -1.07 -25.06 38.55
N LYS A 87 -2.01 -26.00 38.70
CA LYS A 87 -2.88 -26.44 37.61
C LYS A 87 -3.75 -25.30 37.09
N ALA A 88 -4.32 -24.48 37.98
CA ALA A 88 -5.09 -23.30 37.63
C ALA A 88 -4.24 -22.27 36.87
N ALA A 89 -3.04 -21.95 37.38
CA ALA A 89 -2.13 -21.01 36.72
C ALA A 89 -1.70 -21.50 35.32
N ARG A 90 -1.49 -22.81 35.13
CA ARG A 90 -1.16 -23.39 33.82
C ARG A 90 -2.32 -23.27 32.84
N ALA A 91 -3.55 -23.53 33.28
CA ALA A 91 -4.74 -23.36 32.44
C ALA A 91 -4.94 -21.90 32.04
N GLU A 92 -4.70 -20.96 32.95
CA GLU A 92 -4.75 -19.52 32.68
C GLU A 92 -3.67 -19.09 31.68
N LEU A 93 -2.44 -19.61 31.82
CA LEU A 93 -1.37 -19.37 30.85
C LEU A 93 -1.77 -19.87 29.45
N GLU A 94 -2.34 -21.07 29.34
CA GLU A 94 -2.77 -21.64 28.07
C GLU A 94 -3.88 -20.80 27.41
N ALA A 95 -4.88 -20.36 28.19
CA ALA A 95 -5.92 -19.44 27.72
C ALA A 95 -5.32 -18.11 27.23
N THR A 96 -4.36 -17.56 27.96
CA THR A 96 -3.70 -16.28 27.61
C THR A 96 -2.84 -16.43 26.35
N LEU A 97 -2.18 -17.59 26.16
CA LEU A 97 -1.43 -17.89 24.94
C LEU A 97 -2.34 -17.97 23.70
N LEU A 98 -3.54 -18.56 23.84
CA LEU A 98 -4.53 -18.58 22.77
C LEU A 98 -5.01 -17.17 22.43
N GLN A 99 -5.26 -16.33 23.44
CA GLN A 99 -5.59 -14.92 23.23
C GLN A 99 -4.46 -14.16 22.53
N ALA A 100 -3.20 -14.42 22.90
CA ALA A 100 -2.03 -13.79 22.26
C ALA A 100 -1.93 -14.19 20.78
N LYS A 101 -2.18 -15.47 20.47
CA LYS A 101 -2.21 -15.97 19.10
C LYS A 101 -3.33 -15.32 18.29
N GLN A 102 -4.52 -15.17 18.88
CA GLN A 102 -5.64 -14.47 18.25
C GLN A 102 -5.32 -12.99 18.00
N ALA A 103 -4.74 -12.29 18.99
CA ALA A 103 -4.37 -10.88 18.86
C ALA A 103 -3.29 -10.68 17.80
N SER A 104 -2.28 -11.54 17.74
CA SER A 104 -1.24 -11.50 16.70
C SER A 104 -1.79 -11.81 15.30
N ALA A 105 -2.74 -12.74 15.17
CA ALA A 105 -3.36 -13.05 13.89
C ALA A 105 -4.30 -11.93 13.38
N ALA A 106 -4.83 -11.11 14.28
CA ALA A 106 -5.66 -9.97 13.92
C ALA A 106 -4.87 -8.81 13.31
N VAL A 107 -3.55 -8.74 13.53
CA VAL A 107 -2.66 -7.75 12.91
C VAL A 107 -2.50 -8.12 11.43
N THR A 108 -3.26 -7.46 10.56
CA THR A 108 -3.23 -7.67 9.11
C THR A 108 -2.36 -6.62 8.41
N GLY A 109 -1.78 -6.98 7.26
CA GLY A 109 -0.92 -6.09 6.48
C GLY A 109 -1.68 -5.13 5.56
N VAL A 110 -1.03 -4.02 5.20
CA VAL A 110 -1.53 -3.01 4.23
C VAL A 110 -1.00 -3.24 2.80
N ASP A 111 -0.31 -4.36 2.55
CA ASP A 111 0.46 -4.59 1.32
C ASP A 111 -0.38 -4.51 0.04
N ALA A 112 -1.60 -5.04 0.06
CA ALA A 112 -2.51 -4.96 -1.08
C ALA A 112 -2.91 -3.51 -1.42
N MET A 113 -3.13 -2.67 -0.40
CA MET A 113 -3.47 -1.26 -0.59
C MET A 113 -2.26 -0.44 -1.07
N VAL A 114 -1.06 -0.77 -0.60
CA VAL A 114 0.19 -0.16 -1.08
C VAL A 114 0.44 -0.51 -2.56
N ALA A 115 0.22 -1.77 -2.95
CA ALA A 115 0.29 -2.18 -4.34
C ALA A 115 -0.76 -1.47 -5.21
N GLN A 116 -2.00 -1.32 -4.71
CA GLN A 116 -3.04 -0.56 -5.40
C GLN A 116 -2.66 0.91 -5.59
N ARG A 117 -1.99 1.52 -4.60
CA ARG A 117 -1.50 2.89 -4.67
C ARG A 117 -0.48 3.07 -5.80
N ALA A 118 0.44 2.12 -5.97
CA ALA A 118 1.38 2.14 -7.10
C ALA A 118 0.66 2.11 -8.46
N GLY A 119 -0.41 1.33 -8.57
CA GLY A 119 -1.26 1.30 -9.78
C GLY A 119 -1.95 2.64 -10.06
N VAL A 120 -2.49 3.30 -9.03
CA VAL A 120 -3.13 4.63 -9.19
C VAL A 120 -2.11 5.69 -9.58
N LEU A 121 -0.89 5.66 -9.02
CA LEU A 121 0.18 6.57 -9.42
C LEU A 121 0.57 6.41 -10.89
N ALA A 122 0.63 5.17 -11.39
CA ALA A 122 0.87 4.91 -12.82
C ALA A 122 -0.26 5.49 -13.70
N GLN A 123 -1.51 5.43 -13.26
CA GLN A 123 -2.64 6.04 -13.97
C GLN A 123 -2.55 7.57 -14.00
N ILE A 124 -2.12 8.19 -12.91
CA ILE A 124 -1.87 9.64 -12.86
C ILE A 124 -0.78 10.02 -13.85
N ALA A 125 0.36 9.31 -13.86
CA ALA A 125 1.45 9.57 -14.79
C ALA A 125 1.01 9.46 -16.26
N LEU A 126 0.16 8.47 -16.57
CA LEU A 126 -0.41 8.32 -17.92
C LEU A 126 -1.37 9.48 -18.27
N ALA A 127 -2.21 9.92 -17.33
CA ALA A 127 -3.12 11.04 -17.54
C ALA A 127 -2.37 12.38 -17.73
N GLU A 128 -1.27 12.59 -17.00
CA GLU A 128 -0.37 13.73 -17.18
C GLU A 128 0.29 13.72 -18.56
N LEU A 129 0.78 12.57 -19.01
CA LEU A 129 1.35 12.41 -20.34
C LEU A 129 0.31 12.70 -21.45
N HIS A 130 -0.92 12.20 -21.29
CA HIS A 130 -1.98 12.51 -22.24
C HIS A 130 -2.33 14.00 -22.26
N LEU A 131 -2.30 14.67 -21.11
CA LEU A 131 -2.49 16.12 -21.03
C LEU A 131 -1.34 16.87 -21.73
N GLU A 132 -0.10 16.42 -21.58
CA GLU A 132 1.05 16.98 -22.30
C GLU A 132 0.88 16.83 -23.82
N PHE A 133 0.39 15.69 -24.29
CA PHE A 133 0.09 15.46 -25.70
C PHE A 133 -1.05 16.31 -26.27
N THR A 134 -1.83 17.01 -25.42
CA THR A 134 -2.79 18.01 -25.92
C THR A 134 -2.10 19.25 -26.47
N GLU A 135 -0.83 19.48 -26.14
CA GLU A 135 -0.06 20.64 -26.58
C GLU A 135 1.03 20.21 -27.56
N VAL A 136 0.75 20.36 -28.86
CA VAL A 136 1.73 19.98 -29.90
C VAL A 136 2.60 21.18 -30.24
N ARG A 137 3.86 21.09 -29.80
CA ARG A 137 4.93 22.06 -30.08
C ARG A 137 5.73 21.64 -31.32
N ALA A 138 6.24 22.63 -32.04
CA ALA A 138 7.12 22.36 -33.18
C ALA A 138 8.49 21.89 -32.67
N PRO A 139 9.06 20.78 -33.20
CA PRO A 139 10.36 20.27 -32.76
C PRO A 139 11.55 21.12 -33.24
N PHE A 140 11.35 21.96 -34.26
CA PHE A 140 12.35 22.87 -34.83
C PHE A 140 11.65 24.10 -35.43
N ASN A 141 12.43 25.15 -35.74
CA ASN A 141 11.94 26.34 -36.44
C ASN A 141 11.71 26.00 -37.91
N GLY A 142 10.55 26.36 -38.46
CA GLY A 142 10.23 26.02 -39.84
C GLY A 142 8.87 26.55 -40.29
N VAL A 143 8.56 26.38 -41.57
CA VAL A 143 7.34 26.90 -42.19
C VAL A 143 6.30 25.78 -42.31
N VAL A 144 5.05 26.07 -41.92
CA VAL A 144 3.92 25.14 -42.07
C VAL A 144 3.42 25.18 -43.51
N VAL A 145 3.63 24.10 -44.27
CA VAL A 145 3.34 24.04 -45.71
C VAL A 145 2.07 23.27 -46.07
N ALA A 146 1.49 22.50 -45.15
CA ALA A 146 0.29 21.71 -45.41
C ALA A 146 -0.62 21.61 -44.17
N LEU A 147 -1.29 22.70 -43.80
CA LEU A 147 -2.28 22.71 -42.72
C LEU A 147 -3.61 22.14 -43.25
N LYS A 148 -3.95 20.90 -42.88
CA LYS A 148 -5.18 20.21 -43.34
C LYS A 148 -6.36 20.33 -42.37
N THR A 149 -6.22 21.10 -41.30
CA THR A 149 -7.25 21.19 -40.25
C THR A 149 -7.69 22.63 -40.00
N THR A 150 -8.96 22.79 -39.64
CA THR A 150 -9.58 24.07 -39.28
C THR A 150 -9.97 24.08 -37.80
N VAL A 151 -10.01 25.25 -37.17
CA VAL A 151 -10.43 25.40 -35.76
C VAL A 151 -11.84 24.81 -35.58
N GLY A 152 -11.99 23.90 -34.59
CA GLY A 152 -13.25 23.19 -34.31
C GLY A 152 -13.37 21.80 -34.94
N GLN A 153 -12.42 21.38 -35.78
CA GLN A 153 -12.41 20.03 -36.35
C GLN A 153 -11.81 19.00 -35.37
N TYR A 154 -12.39 17.80 -35.29
CA TYR A 154 -11.88 16.72 -34.44
C TYR A 154 -10.57 16.14 -34.99
N ALA A 155 -9.53 16.12 -34.17
CA ALA A 155 -8.28 15.42 -34.47
C ALA A 155 -8.39 13.94 -34.05
N SER A 156 -7.99 13.02 -34.92
CA SER A 156 -7.88 11.60 -34.60
C SER A 156 -6.42 11.21 -34.40
N ALA A 157 -6.16 10.30 -33.47
CA ALA A 157 -4.85 9.68 -33.31
C ALA A 157 -4.38 9.08 -34.65
N LEU A 158 -3.07 9.14 -34.92
CA LEU A 158 -2.40 8.58 -36.11
C LEU A 158 -2.73 9.27 -37.45
N LYS A 159 -3.45 10.40 -37.47
CA LYS A 159 -3.63 11.21 -38.69
C LYS A 159 -2.72 12.44 -38.68
N PRO A 160 -1.92 12.67 -39.74
CA PRO A 160 -1.07 13.85 -39.83
C PRO A 160 -1.94 15.12 -39.95
N VAL A 161 -1.76 16.04 -39.01
CA VAL A 161 -2.53 17.30 -38.92
C VAL A 161 -1.89 18.41 -39.76
N PHE A 162 -0.55 18.49 -39.76
CA PHE A 162 0.21 19.40 -40.62
C PHE A 162 1.62 18.86 -40.91
N THR A 163 2.25 19.38 -41.96
CA THR A 163 3.66 19.14 -42.29
C THR A 163 4.47 20.39 -41.98
N LEU A 164 5.55 20.23 -41.21
CA LEU A 164 6.52 21.28 -40.92
C LEU A 164 7.73 21.09 -41.84
N LEU A 165 8.13 22.15 -42.55
CA LEU A 165 9.30 22.17 -43.41
C LEU A 165 10.42 22.93 -42.69
N ASP A 166 11.60 22.31 -42.61
CA ASP A 166 12.84 22.94 -42.13
C ASP A 166 13.35 23.90 -43.21
N ASP A 167 13.54 25.17 -42.87
CA ASP A 167 13.98 26.23 -43.78
C ASP A 167 15.50 26.44 -43.80
N ASP A 168 16.27 25.74 -42.95
CA ASP A 168 17.74 25.84 -42.90
C ASP A 168 18.46 25.09 -44.04
N ARG A 169 17.80 24.16 -44.76
CA ARG A 169 18.42 23.38 -45.85
C ARG A 169 17.50 23.19 -47.06
N TRP A 170 17.70 24.01 -48.09
CA TRP A 170 17.01 23.87 -49.36
C TRP A 170 17.72 22.90 -50.30
N TYR A 171 16.98 21.94 -50.86
CA TYR A 171 17.45 21.08 -51.95
C TYR A 171 16.49 21.20 -53.15
N VAL A 172 17.04 21.51 -54.32
CA VAL A 172 16.29 21.56 -55.58
C VAL A 172 16.41 20.20 -56.26
N ILE A 173 15.29 19.50 -56.44
CA ILE A 173 15.23 18.28 -57.25
C ILE A 173 14.65 18.68 -58.61
N ALA A 174 15.53 18.83 -59.60
CA ALA A 174 15.13 19.01 -60.99
C ALA A 174 14.95 17.63 -61.65
N ASN A 175 13.70 17.24 -61.92
CA ASN A 175 13.44 16.06 -62.74
C ASN A 175 13.28 16.51 -64.20
N SER A 176 14.35 16.39 -64.99
CA SER A 176 14.28 16.59 -66.44
C SER A 176 13.74 15.31 -67.10
N ALA A 177 12.49 15.34 -67.55
CA ALA A 177 11.98 14.30 -68.45
C ALA A 177 12.73 14.41 -69.79
N LYS A 178 13.43 13.34 -70.21
CA LYS A 178 13.99 13.23 -71.56
C LYS A 178 12.83 13.14 -72.56
N PRO A 179 12.73 14.01 -73.58
CA PRO A 179 11.81 13.79 -74.69
C PRO A 179 12.30 12.58 -75.50
N THR A 180 11.37 11.67 -75.77
CA THR A 180 11.49 10.50 -76.67
C THR A 180 11.87 10.89 -78.09
#